data_AF-X1IRR4-F1
#
_entry.id   AF-X1IRR4-F1
#
_cell.length_a   1.000
_cell.length_b   1.000
_cell.length_c   1.000
_cell.angle_alpha   90.00
_cell.angle_beta   90.00
_cell.angle_gamma   90.00
#
_symmetry.space_group_name_H-M   'P 1'
#
loop_
_entity.id
_entity.type
_entity.pdbx_description
1 polymer ?
#
loop_
_entity_poly.entity_id
_entity_poly.type
_entity_poly.pdbx_seq_one_letter_code
_entity_poly.pdbx_strand_id
1 'polypeptide(L)'
;CRLVVGPSLAGRPVRPLVQALRQLGVDGSCQGEVAPVVVKGGKLKGGVTELPGNISSQFVSALLLIAPFAEEGAVIRLTTPLESEPYVLMTLDCLKNFGIEVSQAPDGFEIARQTYKPTEYEVEGDWSSASYFLALGAVCGEVEVENLNPESLQGDK
;
A
#
# COMPACT_ATOMS: atom_id res chain seq x y z
N CYS A 1 -8.42 18.09 6.44
CA CYS A 1 -8.76 16.81 7.09
C CYS A 1 -7.90 16.59 8.34
N ARG A 2 -8.48 16.08 9.42
CA ARG A 2 -7.76 15.66 10.64
C ARG A 2 -8.15 14.22 10.93
N LEU A 3 -7.16 13.33 10.96
CA LEU A 3 -7.30 11.91 11.24
C LEU A 3 -6.89 11.66 12.69
N VAL A 4 -7.81 11.08 13.47
CA VAL A 4 -7.60 10.65 14.85
C VAL A 4 -7.80 9.15 14.90
N VAL A 5 -7.00 8.44 15.69
CA VAL A 5 -6.97 6.98 15.73
C VAL A 5 -7.34 6.43 17.10
N GLY A 6 -7.81 5.19 17.14
CA GLY A 6 -8.06 4.48 18.40
C GLY A 6 -6.76 4.14 19.16
N PRO A 7 -6.86 3.70 20.43
CA PRO A 7 -5.70 3.50 21.31
C PRO A 7 -4.63 2.55 20.75
N SER A 8 -5.03 1.47 20.09
CA SER A 8 -4.12 0.46 19.52
C SER A 8 -3.24 1.00 18.37
N LEU A 9 -3.67 2.08 17.72
CA LEU A 9 -2.95 2.72 16.61
C LEU A 9 -2.20 3.98 17.05
N ALA A 10 -2.48 4.52 18.24
CA ALA A 10 -1.91 5.78 18.72
C ALA A 10 -0.38 5.72 18.88
N GLY A 11 0.19 4.54 19.13
CA GLY A 11 1.63 4.32 19.23
C GLY A 11 2.32 3.97 17.91
N ARG A 12 1.58 3.80 16.80
CA ARG A 12 2.18 3.38 15.52
C ARG A 12 2.81 4.58 14.81
N PRO A 13 4.10 4.51 14.44
CA PRO A 13 4.76 5.57 13.68
C PRO A 13 4.05 5.83 12.34
N VAL A 14 3.87 7.10 11.99
CA VAL A 14 3.29 7.54 10.71
C VAL A 14 4.08 8.68 10.07
N ARG A 15 4.99 9.30 10.83
CA ARG A 15 5.82 10.42 10.35
C ARG A 15 6.56 10.12 9.04
N PRO A 16 7.12 8.91 8.78
CA PRO A 16 7.78 8.64 7.50
C PRO A 16 6.85 8.84 6.30
N LEU A 17 5.61 8.35 6.37
CA LEU A 17 4.61 8.57 5.32
C LEU A 17 4.24 10.06 5.19
N VAL A 18 4.05 10.76 6.30
CA VAL A 18 3.75 12.21 6.27
C VAL A 18 4.88 13.01 5.64
N GLN A 19 6.14 12.65 5.92
CA GLN A 19 7.31 13.28 5.29
C GLN A 19 7.37 13.01 3.79
N ALA A 20 7.10 11.77 3.36
CA ALA A 20 7.01 11.42 1.95
C ALA A 20 5.93 12.22 1.21
N LEU A 21 4.73 12.32 1.79
CA LEU A 21 3.64 13.14 1.24
C LEU A 21 4.02 14.62 1.12
N ARG A 22 4.76 15.18 2.09
CA ARG A 22 5.26 16.55 2.03
C ARG A 22 6.26 16.78 0.91
N GLN A 23 7.11 15.80 0.62
CA GLN A 23 8.03 15.86 -0.52
C GLN A 23 7.27 15.92 -1.86
N LEU A 24 6.10 15.29 -1.95
CA LEU A 24 5.19 15.36 -3.09
C LEU A 24 4.29 16.61 -3.11
N GLY A 25 4.52 17.57 -2.21
CA GLY A 25 3.82 18.85 -2.17
C GLY A 25 2.54 18.89 -1.32
N VAL A 26 2.25 17.85 -0.53
CA VAL A 26 1.08 17.83 0.37
C VAL A 26 1.39 18.59 1.66
N ASP A 27 0.52 19.54 2.04
CA ASP A 27 0.58 20.17 3.37
C ASP A 27 -0.03 19.23 4.41
N GLY A 28 0.84 18.38 4.99
CA GLY A 28 0.51 17.41 6.02
C GLY A 28 1.42 17.53 7.25
N SER A 29 0.89 17.19 8.42
CA SER A 29 1.63 17.11 9.68
C SER A 29 1.10 16.00 10.58
N CYS A 30 1.91 15.57 11.54
CA CYS A 30 1.55 14.59 12.57
C CYS A 30 2.05 15.06 13.93
N GLN A 31 1.53 14.47 15.02
CA GLN A 31 1.98 14.77 16.37
C GLN A 31 3.24 13.97 16.69
N GLY A 32 4.41 14.62 16.53
CA GLY A 32 5.69 13.94 16.70
C GLY A 32 5.84 12.82 15.67
N GLU A 33 5.96 11.57 16.14
CA GLU A 33 6.09 10.39 15.28
C GLU A 33 4.76 9.75 14.87
N VAL A 34 3.65 10.12 15.53
CA VAL A 34 2.40 9.36 15.53
C VAL A 34 1.19 10.24 15.19
N ALA A 35 0.01 9.62 15.13
CA ALA A 35 -1.27 10.31 15.01
C ALA A 35 -1.55 11.23 16.22
N PRO A 36 -2.43 12.25 16.12
CA PRO A 36 -3.26 12.61 14.98
C PRO A 36 -2.46 13.14 13.79
N VAL A 37 -2.98 12.87 12.58
CA VAL A 37 -2.44 13.40 11.32
C VAL A 37 -3.37 14.50 10.82
N VAL A 38 -2.81 15.63 10.41
CA VAL A 38 -3.55 16.74 9.80
C VAL A 38 -3.08 16.87 8.35
N VAL A 39 -4.02 16.86 7.41
CA VAL A 39 -3.75 17.11 5.99
C VAL A 39 -4.60 18.30 5.58
N LYS A 40 -4.00 19.43 5.24
CA LYS A 40 -4.74 20.66 4.88
C LYS A 40 -5.40 20.59 3.51
N GLY A 41 -5.05 19.58 2.71
CA GLY A 41 -5.52 19.43 1.33
C GLY A 41 -4.64 20.24 0.37
N GLY A 42 -5.13 20.40 -0.86
CA GLY A 42 -4.38 20.98 -1.96
C GLY A 42 -4.20 19.98 -3.10
N LYS A 43 -3.28 20.30 -4.00
CA LYS A 43 -2.93 19.45 -5.15
C LYS A 43 -1.76 18.55 -4.77
N LEU A 44 -1.80 17.30 -5.22
CA LEU A 44 -0.63 16.44 -5.21
C LEU A 44 0.26 16.89 -6.36
N LYS A 45 1.30 17.66 -6.06
CA LYS A 45 2.20 18.20 -7.09
C LYS A 45 2.92 17.06 -7.80
N GLY A 46 3.46 16.11 -7.03
CA GLY A 46 4.31 15.04 -7.55
C GLY A 46 5.79 15.33 -7.35
N GLY A 47 6.62 14.75 -8.22
CA GLY A 47 8.09 14.82 -8.14
C GLY A 47 8.67 13.58 -7.44
N VAL A 48 9.81 13.76 -6.77
CA VAL A 48 10.54 12.67 -6.13
C VAL A 48 10.23 12.62 -4.64
N THR A 49 9.93 11.43 -4.13
CA THR A 49 9.85 11.15 -2.70
C THR A 49 10.74 9.97 -2.32
N GLU A 50 11.33 10.03 -1.14
CA GLU A 50 12.21 9.00 -0.61
C GLU A 50 11.67 8.49 0.74
N LEU A 51 11.61 7.17 0.90
CA LEU A 51 11.26 6.52 2.16
C LEU A 51 12.02 5.19 2.35
N PRO A 52 12.30 4.76 3.58
CA PRO A 52 12.89 3.43 3.81
C PRO A 52 11.90 2.31 3.44
N GLY A 53 12.37 1.33 2.66
CA GLY A 53 11.59 0.17 2.23
C GLY A 53 11.33 -0.87 3.34
N ASN A 54 12.05 -0.79 4.45
CA ASN A 54 12.00 -1.74 5.56
C ASN A 54 11.16 -1.27 6.77
N ILE A 55 10.41 -0.16 6.65
CA ILE A 55 9.57 0.32 7.76
C ILE A 55 8.16 -0.28 7.68
N SER A 56 7.50 -0.13 6.52
CA SER A 56 6.12 -0.58 6.34
C SER A 56 5.75 -0.59 4.86
N SER A 57 5.32 -1.76 4.35
CA SER A 57 4.75 -1.87 3.00
C SER A 57 3.56 -0.94 2.81
N GLN A 58 2.77 -0.70 3.86
CA GLN A 58 1.59 0.16 3.81
C GLN A 58 1.93 1.58 3.36
N PHE A 59 3.14 2.08 3.66
CA PHE A 59 3.56 3.41 3.24
C PHE A 59 3.87 3.45 1.75
N VAL A 60 4.59 2.44 1.25
CA VAL A 60 4.89 2.31 -0.18
C VAL A 60 3.59 2.12 -0.97
N SER A 61 2.73 1.19 -0.53
CA SER A 61 1.42 0.94 -1.14
C SER A 61 0.53 2.17 -1.14
N ALA A 62 0.46 2.93 -0.04
CA ALA A 62 -0.34 4.14 0.02
C ALA A 62 0.16 5.21 -0.98
N LEU A 63 1.49 5.37 -1.12
CA LEU A 63 2.06 6.28 -2.11
C LEU A 63 1.77 5.83 -3.54
N LEU A 64 1.92 4.53 -3.83
CA LEU A 64 1.60 3.94 -5.14
C LEU A 64 0.14 4.18 -5.53
N LEU A 65 -0.80 4.03 -4.58
CA LEU A 65 -2.24 4.24 -4.84
C LEU A 65 -2.58 5.70 -5.18
N ILE A 66 -1.88 6.68 -4.61
CA ILE A 66 -2.17 8.10 -4.86
C ILE A 66 -1.32 8.71 -5.97
N ALA A 67 -0.17 8.12 -6.29
CA ALA A 67 0.77 8.63 -7.28
C ALA A 67 0.15 8.94 -8.66
N PRO A 68 -0.82 8.16 -9.19
CA PRO A 68 -1.50 8.48 -10.46
C PRO A 68 -2.18 9.86 -10.47
N PHE A 69 -2.55 10.40 -9.30
CA PHE A 69 -3.19 11.71 -9.20
C PHE A 69 -2.21 12.89 -9.17
N ALA A 70 -0.89 12.63 -9.11
CA ALA A 70 0.14 13.66 -9.11
C ALA A 70 0.09 14.48 -10.41
N GLU A 71 0.23 15.79 -10.33
CA GLU A 71 0.18 16.66 -11.52
C GLU A 71 1.40 16.45 -12.43
N GLU A 72 2.58 16.26 -11.85
CA GLU A 72 3.86 16.09 -12.54
C GLU A 72 4.31 14.62 -12.62
N GLY A 73 3.45 13.68 -12.23
CA GLY A 73 3.86 12.29 -11.94
C GLY A 73 4.66 12.18 -10.63
N ALA A 74 5.00 10.96 -10.24
CA ALA A 74 5.75 10.70 -9.01
C ALA A 74 6.83 9.63 -9.20
N VAL A 75 7.96 9.84 -8.51
CA VAL A 75 9.04 8.87 -8.37
C VAL A 75 9.17 8.55 -6.89
N ILE A 76 8.92 7.30 -6.53
CA ILE A 76 9.02 6.79 -5.16
C ILE A 76 10.34 6.02 -5.06
N ARG A 77 11.32 6.56 -4.34
CA ARG A 77 12.60 5.91 -4.09
C ARG A 77 12.64 5.25 -2.73
N LEU A 78 13.13 4.01 -2.71
CA LEU A 78 13.36 3.23 -1.51
C LEU A 78 14.82 3.35 -1.10
N THR A 79 15.08 3.88 0.09
CA THR A 79 16.45 4.06 0.61
C THR A 79 17.05 2.79 1.21
N THR A 80 16.21 1.76 1.40
CA THR A 80 16.58 0.43 1.89
C THR A 80 15.79 -0.63 1.10
N PRO A 81 16.27 -1.89 1.06
CA PRO A 81 15.53 -2.98 0.43
C PRO A 81 14.11 -3.10 1.00
N LEU A 82 13.18 -3.54 0.15
CA LEU A 82 11.80 -3.76 0.51
C LEU A 82 11.65 -5.09 1.28
N GLU A 83 11.31 -5.04 2.57
CA GLU A 83 11.13 -6.27 3.38
C GLU A 83 9.77 -6.94 3.18
N SER A 84 8.76 -6.17 2.76
CA SER A 84 7.37 -6.60 2.67
C SER A 84 6.89 -6.59 1.21
N GLU A 85 7.69 -7.22 0.35
CA GLU A 85 7.50 -7.27 -1.12
C GLU A 85 6.13 -7.81 -1.56
N PRO A 86 5.57 -8.90 -0.97
CA PRO A 86 4.28 -9.44 -1.42
C PRO A 86 3.14 -8.41 -1.40
N TYR A 87 3.07 -7.57 -0.36
CA TYR A 87 2.04 -6.53 -0.25
C TYR A 87 2.19 -5.43 -1.31
N VAL A 88 3.42 -5.09 -1.69
CA VAL A 88 3.67 -4.13 -2.76
C VAL A 88 3.31 -4.75 -4.11
N LEU A 89 3.65 -6.03 -4.35
CA LEU A 89 3.25 -6.75 -5.56
C LEU A 89 1.72 -6.84 -5.69
N MET A 90 1.00 -7.15 -4.61
CA MET A 90 -0.47 -7.10 -4.58
C MET A 90 -0.99 -5.70 -4.93
N THR A 91 -0.32 -4.65 -4.45
CA THR A 91 -0.71 -3.27 -4.77
C THR A 91 -0.49 -2.97 -6.26
N LEU A 92 0.64 -3.40 -6.83
CA LEU A 92 0.94 -3.21 -8.26
C LEU A 92 -0.04 -3.99 -9.15
N ASP A 93 -0.41 -5.21 -8.77
CA ASP A 93 -1.41 -6.00 -9.50
C ASP A 93 -2.80 -5.36 -9.43
N CYS A 94 -3.21 -4.90 -8.25
CA CYS A 94 -4.43 -4.13 -8.08
C CYS A 94 -4.41 -2.87 -8.98
N LEU A 95 -3.35 -2.07 -8.94
CA LEU A 95 -3.20 -0.89 -9.81
C LEU A 95 -3.36 -1.24 -11.29
N LYS A 96 -2.73 -2.33 -11.74
CA LYS A 96 -2.83 -2.82 -13.11
C LYS A 96 -4.27 -3.20 -13.49
N ASN A 97 -5.01 -3.89 -12.60
CA ASN A 97 -6.42 -4.25 -12.81
C ASN A 97 -7.33 -3.01 -12.96
N PHE A 98 -6.97 -1.90 -12.33
CA PHE A 98 -7.65 -0.61 -12.51
C PHE A 98 -7.02 0.29 -13.58
N GLY A 99 -6.17 -0.28 -14.45
CA GLY A 99 -5.62 0.38 -15.63
C GLY A 99 -4.52 1.41 -15.34
N ILE A 100 -3.86 1.31 -14.19
CA ILE A 100 -2.69 2.11 -13.84
C ILE A 100 -1.42 1.34 -14.17
N GLU A 101 -0.54 1.96 -14.94
CA GLU A 101 0.79 1.44 -15.23
C GLU A 101 1.82 2.04 -14.27
N VAL A 102 2.69 1.19 -13.73
CA VAL A 102 3.80 1.56 -12.85
C VAL A 102 5.09 1.02 -13.44
N SER A 103 6.07 1.89 -13.64
CA SER A 103 7.40 1.51 -14.09
C SER A 103 8.27 1.18 -12.88
N GLN A 104 8.95 0.04 -12.91
CA GLN A 104 9.90 -0.34 -11.87
C GLN A 104 11.29 0.23 -12.18
N ALA A 105 11.87 0.95 -11.21
CA ALA A 105 13.23 1.47 -11.25
C ALA A 105 14.13 0.64 -10.31
N PRO A 106 15.47 0.67 -10.46
CA PRO A 106 16.39 -0.10 -9.60
C PRO A 106 16.21 0.17 -8.11
N ASP A 107 15.82 1.39 -7.75
CA ASP A 107 15.66 1.88 -6.39
C ASP A 107 14.21 2.28 -6.07
N GLY A 108 13.21 1.82 -6.83
CA GLY A 108 11.80 2.09 -6.51
C GLY A 108 10.85 2.08 -7.71
N PHE A 109 9.97 3.08 -7.79
CA PHE A 109 8.85 3.10 -8.72
C PHE A 109 8.64 4.47 -9.35
N GLU A 110 8.29 4.49 -10.63
CA GLU A 110 7.92 5.69 -11.38
C GLU A 110 6.50 5.58 -11.92
N ILE A 111 5.70 6.62 -11.70
CA ILE A 111 4.27 6.63 -12.02
C ILE A 111 3.93 7.98 -12.67
N ALA A 112 3.51 7.94 -13.93
CA ALA A 112 2.98 9.11 -14.61
C ALA A 112 1.55 9.42 -14.14
N ARG A 113 1.12 10.67 -14.35
CA ARG A 113 -0.28 11.08 -14.11
C ARG A 113 -1.23 10.23 -14.95
N GLN A 114 -2.16 9.55 -14.30
CA GLN A 114 -3.11 8.62 -14.92
C GLN A 114 -4.48 8.72 -14.24
N THR A 115 -5.47 8.01 -14.77
CA THR A 115 -6.82 7.95 -14.19
C THR A 115 -7.25 6.49 -14.08
N TYR A 116 -7.78 6.13 -12.91
CA TYR A 116 -8.31 4.80 -12.64
C TYR A 116 -9.49 4.50 -13.57
N LYS A 117 -9.51 3.27 -14.09
CA LYS A 117 -10.64 2.75 -14.86
C LYS A 117 -11.59 1.99 -13.94
N PRO A 118 -12.90 2.23 -14.01
CA PRO A 118 -13.89 1.36 -13.38
C PRO A 118 -13.73 -0.07 -13.91
N THR A 119 -13.68 -1.03 -12.99
CA THR A 119 -13.45 -2.45 -13.27
C THR A 119 -14.32 -3.28 -12.34
N GLU A 120 -14.83 -4.42 -12.82
CA GLU A 120 -15.35 -5.47 -11.95
C GLU A 120 -14.16 -6.22 -11.34
N TYR A 121 -14.08 -6.23 -10.01
CA TYR A 121 -12.95 -6.78 -9.27
C TYR A 121 -13.47 -7.71 -8.18
N GLU A 122 -13.06 -8.97 -8.23
CA GLU A 122 -13.36 -9.95 -7.19
C GLU A 122 -12.28 -9.90 -6.11
N VAL A 123 -12.71 -9.76 -4.85
CA VAL A 123 -11.80 -9.79 -3.71
C VAL A 123 -11.68 -11.25 -3.26
N GLU A 124 -10.47 -11.80 -3.43
CA GLU A 124 -10.15 -13.16 -3.00
C GLU A 124 -10.24 -13.33 -1.48
N GLY A 125 -10.46 -14.57 -1.06
CA GLY A 125 -10.42 -14.99 0.34
C GLY A 125 -9.03 -14.81 0.96
N ASP A 126 -9.00 -14.60 2.27
CA ASP A 126 -7.79 -14.39 3.05
C ASP A 126 -7.08 -15.71 3.33
N TRP A 127 -5.88 -15.88 2.77
CA TRP A 127 -5.08 -17.10 2.92
C TRP A 127 -4.66 -17.33 4.37
N SER A 128 -4.32 -16.27 5.11
CA SER A 128 -3.98 -16.36 6.53
C SER A 128 -5.12 -16.99 7.35
N SER A 129 -6.37 -16.57 7.12
CA SER A 129 -7.55 -17.08 7.81
C SER A 129 -7.95 -18.47 7.30
N ALA A 130 -7.82 -18.71 5.99
CA ALA A 130 -8.09 -20.02 5.39
C ALA A 130 -7.18 -21.11 5.96
N SER A 131 -5.94 -20.76 6.32
CA SER A 131 -4.97 -21.71 6.89
C SER A 131 -5.51 -22.50 8.08
N TYR A 132 -6.35 -21.89 8.93
CA TYR A 132 -6.96 -22.57 10.07
C TYR A 132 -7.95 -23.68 9.65
N PHE A 133 -8.74 -23.42 8.61
CA PHE A 133 -9.71 -24.39 8.07
C PHE A 133 -9.01 -25.50 7.30
N LEU A 134 -7.97 -25.16 6.53
CA LEU A 134 -7.13 -26.12 5.83
C LEU A 134 -6.41 -27.05 6.81
N ALA A 135 -5.87 -26.49 7.91
CA ALA A 135 -5.26 -27.27 8.99
C ALA A 135 -6.29 -28.18 9.69
N LEU A 136 -7.51 -27.69 9.91
CA LEU A 136 -8.59 -28.51 10.46
C LEU A 136 -8.92 -29.69 9.55
N GLY A 137 -9.01 -29.48 8.23
CA GLY A 137 -9.17 -30.57 7.26
C GLY A 137 -8.03 -31.57 7.37
N ALA A 138 -6.78 -31.10 7.28
CA ALA A 138 -5.60 -31.95 7.37
C ALA A 138 -5.56 -32.86 8.62
N VAL A 139 -6.11 -32.40 9.75
CA VAL A 139 -6.13 -33.15 11.01
C VAL A 139 -7.40 -33.99 11.20
N CYS A 140 -8.57 -33.48 10.81
CA CYS A 140 -9.87 -34.02 11.21
C CYS A 140 -10.69 -34.63 10.07
N GLY A 141 -10.25 -34.50 8.81
CA GLY A 141 -10.94 -35.11 7.65
C GLY A 141 -10.94 -34.21 6.42
N GLU A 142 -12.12 -33.95 5.87
CA GLU A 142 -12.27 -33.21 4.62
C GLU A 142 -12.90 -31.84 4.91
N VAL A 143 -12.24 -30.78 4.44
CA VAL A 143 -12.73 -29.39 4.51
C VAL A 143 -12.50 -28.75 3.15
N GLU A 144 -13.52 -28.09 2.62
CA GLU A 144 -13.45 -27.27 1.42
C GLU A 144 -13.49 -25.79 1.82
N VAL A 145 -12.55 -25.00 1.29
CA VAL A 145 -12.50 -23.56 1.46
C VAL A 145 -12.64 -22.92 0.08
N GLU A 146 -13.77 -22.25 -0.14
CA GLU A 146 -14.09 -21.57 -1.40
C GLU A 146 -13.47 -20.16 -1.47
N ASN A 147 -13.49 -19.56 -2.66
CA ASN A 147 -12.98 -18.20 -2.94
C ASN A 147 -11.48 -18.01 -2.65
N LEU A 148 -10.68 -19.08 -2.65
CA LEU A 148 -9.23 -18.98 -2.65
C LEU A 148 -8.70 -18.98 -4.08
N ASN A 149 -7.75 -18.09 -4.36
CA ASN A 149 -7.08 -18.00 -5.64
C ASN A 149 -5.71 -18.69 -5.57
N PRO A 150 -5.50 -19.83 -6.26
CA PRO A 150 -4.21 -20.54 -6.29
C PRO A 150 -3.06 -19.71 -6.87
N GLU A 151 -3.36 -18.70 -7.69
CA GLU A 151 -2.39 -17.78 -8.27
C GLU A 151 -2.24 -16.48 -7.45
N SER A 152 -2.80 -16.42 -6.24
CA SER A 152 -2.77 -15.23 -5.37
C SER A 152 -1.34 -14.76 -5.05
N LEU A 153 -1.20 -13.44 -4.89
CA LEU A 153 0.03 -12.78 -4.44
C LEU A 153 0.08 -12.59 -2.92
N GLN A 154 -0.92 -13.06 -2.16
CA GLN A 154 -0.86 -13.07 -0.70
C GLN A 154 0.31 -13.93 -0.23
N GLY A 155 1.12 -13.39 0.69
CA GLY A 155 2.33 -14.07 1.17
C GLY A 155 2.07 -15.35 1.98
N ASP A 156 0.84 -15.52 2.48
CA ASP A 156 0.42 -16.63 3.33
C ASP A 156 -0.14 -17.83 2.55
N LYS A 157 -0.28 -17.71 1.22
CA LYS A 157 -0.64 -18.83 0.33
C LYS A 157 0.48 -19.86 0.28
#